data_AF-A0A2I3TKR2-F1
#
_entry.id   AF-A0A2I3TKR2-F1
#
_cell.length_a   1.000
_cell.length_b   1.000
_cell.length_c   1.000
_cell.angle_alpha   90.00
_cell.angle_beta   90.00
_cell.angle_gamma   90.00
#
_symmetry.space_group_name_H-M   'P 1'
#
loop_
_entity.id
_entity.type
_entity.pdbx_description
1 polymer ?
#
loop_
_entity_poly.entity_id
_entity_poly.type
_entity_poly.pdbx_seq_one_letter_code
_entity_poly.pdbx_strand_id
1 'polypeptide(L)' 'MNAPPAFELFLLFEGEKITINKDTKVSNACLFTINKEDHTLGNIIKTLECNGMILLTATSASRLQVILLLQPS' A
#
# COMPACT_ATOMS: atom_id res chain seq x y z
N MET A 1 8.67 28.39 -8.40
CA MET A 1 7.46 27.93 -9.10
C MET A 1 7.76 26.58 -9.76
N ASN A 2 7.79 25.50 -8.98
CA ASN A 2 8.10 24.12 -9.41
C ASN A 2 7.35 23.08 -8.56
N ALA A 3 6.31 23.51 -7.83
CA ALA A 3 5.54 22.60 -7.00
C ALA A 3 4.58 21.82 -7.90
N PRO A 4 4.46 20.49 -7.71
CA PRO A 4 3.44 19.71 -8.38
C PRO A 4 2.04 20.27 -8.06
N PRO A 5 1.10 20.22 -9.01
CA PRO A 5 -0.27 20.61 -8.74
C PRO A 5 -0.93 19.68 -7.73
N ALA A 6 -1.74 20.24 -6.82
CA ALA A 6 -2.32 19.51 -5.69
C ALA A 6 -3.21 18.32 -6.11
N PHE A 7 -3.81 18.36 -7.30
CA PHE A 7 -4.63 17.26 -7.81
C PHE A 7 -3.83 15.96 -8.01
N GLU A 8 -2.51 16.04 -8.22
CA GLU A 8 -1.66 14.86 -8.40
C GLU A 8 -1.59 14.00 -7.14
N LEU A 9 -2.05 14.46 -5.98
CA LEU A 9 -2.02 13.67 -4.74
C LEU A 9 -3.11 12.58 -4.73
N PHE A 10 -4.25 12.84 -5.37
CA PHE A 10 -5.43 11.95 -5.31
C PHE A 10 -5.92 11.50 -6.69
N LEU A 11 -5.61 12.25 -7.75
CA LEU A 11 -6.06 11.91 -9.09
C LEU A 11 -5.11 10.89 -9.73
N LEU A 12 -5.65 9.73 -10.08
CA LEU A 12 -4.94 8.70 -10.82
C LEU A 12 -5.04 9.02 -12.32
N PHE A 13 -3.90 9.26 -12.95
CA PHE A 13 -3.77 9.38 -14.41
C PHE A 13 -3.69 7.98 -15.04
N GLU A 14 -3.17 7.85 -16.26
CA GLU A 14 -2.91 6.54 -16.85
C GLU A 14 -1.97 5.70 -15.96
N GLY A 15 -2.46 4.55 -15.49
CA GLY A 15 -1.71 3.65 -14.64
C GLY A 15 -2.58 2.80 -13.71
N GLU A 16 -1.96 1.89 -12.97
CA GLU A 16 -2.65 1.02 -12.03
C GLU A 16 -2.84 1.71 -10.67
N LYS A 17 -4.05 1.63 -10.10
CA LYS A 17 -4.29 2.07 -8.72
C LYS A 17 -3.55 1.17 -7.74
N ILE A 18 -3.56 -0.14 -8.01
CA ILE A 18 -3.00 -1.18 -7.17
C ILE A 18 -2.10 -2.06 -8.01
N THR A 19 -0.85 -2.24 -7.58
CA THR A 19 0.07 -3.22 -8.16
C THR A 19 0.43 -4.24 -7.09
N ILE A 20 0.42 -5.51 -7.47
CA ILE A 20 0.64 -6.65 -6.58
C ILE A 20 1.95 -7.33 -6.98
N ASN A 21 2.88 -7.45 -6.02
CA ASN A 21 4.15 -8.14 -6.22
C ASN A 21 4.31 -9.23 -5.16
N LYS A 22 4.37 -10.49 -5.59
CA LYS A 22 4.62 -11.60 -4.66
C LYS A 22 6.09 -11.59 -4.27
N ASP A 23 6.37 -11.55 -2.97
CA ASP A 23 7.74 -11.63 -2.49
C ASP A 23 8.24 -13.07 -2.67
N THR A 24 9.41 -13.20 -3.27
CA THR A 24 10.06 -14.51 -3.53
C THR A 24 11.05 -14.89 -2.44
N LYS A 25 11.42 -13.95 -1.56
CA LYS A 25 12.35 -14.14 -0.45
C LYS A 25 11.66 -14.64 0.81
N VAL A 26 10.41 -14.23 1.02
CA VAL A 26 9.60 -14.62 2.19
C VAL A 26 8.40 -15.42 1.71
N SER A 27 8.25 -16.64 2.22
CA SER A 27 7.09 -17.48 1.91
C SER A 27 5.80 -16.80 2.35
N ASN A 28 4.74 -16.93 1.55
CA ASN A 28 3.41 -16.39 1.85
C ASN A 28 3.38 -14.86 2.04
N ALA A 29 4.34 -14.14 1.45
CA ALA A 29 4.43 -12.70 1.52
C ALA A 29 4.05 -12.02 0.20
N CYS A 30 3.35 -10.89 0.30
CA CYS A 30 3.00 -10.10 -0.87
C CYS A 30 3.07 -8.60 -0.57
N LEU A 31 3.70 -7.85 -1.48
CA LEU A 31 3.76 -6.39 -1.48
C LEU A 31 2.67 -5.82 -2.39
N PHE A 32 1.79 -5.03 -1.81
CA PHE A 32 0.81 -4.21 -2.51
C PHE A 32 1.33 -2.77 -2.56
N THR A 33 1.38 -2.20 -3.75
CA THR A 33 1.54 -0.75 -3.95
C THR A 33 0.18 -0.16 -4.27
N ILE A 34 -0.26 0.83 -3.50
CA ILE A 34 -1.50 1.57 -3.72
C ILE A 34 -1.14 3.03 -4.00
N ASN A 35 -1.44 3.47 -5.22
CA ASN A 35 -1.10 4.81 -5.71
C ASN A 35 -2.20 5.81 -5.32
N LYS A 36 -1.81 7.07 -5.15
CA LYS A 36 -2.71 8.18 -4.79
C LYS A 36 -3.49 7.92 -3.51
N GLU A 37 -2.80 7.33 -2.53
CA GLU A 37 -3.33 7.04 -1.20
C GLU A 37 -2.31 7.48 -0.14
N ASP A 38 -2.81 7.76 1.06
CA ASP A 38 -2.04 8.32 2.16
C ASP A 38 -2.12 7.46 3.43
N HIS A 39 -1.73 8.06 4.56
CA HIS A 39 -1.72 7.41 5.86
C HIS A 39 -3.12 7.04 6.35
N THR A 40 -4.17 7.68 5.86
CA THR A 40 -5.55 7.40 6.25
C THR A 40 -5.91 5.97 5.90
N LEU A 41 -5.75 5.60 4.62
CA LEU A 41 -6.01 4.24 4.16
C LEU A 41 -5.02 3.25 4.81
N GLY A 42 -3.74 3.61 4.89
CA GLY A 42 -2.73 2.75 5.51
C GLY A 42 -3.04 2.40 6.97
N ASN A 43 -3.55 3.36 7.75
CA ASN A 43 -3.94 3.14 9.14
C ASN A 43 -5.23 2.34 9.26
N ILE A 44 -6.19 2.55 8.36
CA ILE A 44 -7.43 1.76 8.32
C ILE A 44 -7.10 0.30 8.05
N ILE A 45 -6.31 -0.01 7.02
CA ILE A 45 -5.91 -1.39 6.70
C ILE A 45 -5.17 -2.00 7.90
N LYS A 46 -4.27 -1.24 8.54
CA LYS A 46 -3.58 -1.68 9.77
C LYS A 46 -4.51 -2.05 10.92
N THR A 47 -5.64 -1.36 11.03
CA THR A 47 -6.59 -1.52 12.13
C THR A 47 -7.63 -2.60 11.85
N LEU A 48 -8.02 -2.79 10.58
CA LEU A 48 -9.06 -3.75 10.18
C LEU A 48 -8.59 -5.22 10.22
N GLU A 49 -7.29 -5.47 10.22
CA GLU A 49 -6.73 -6.83 10.20
C GLU A 49 -6.76 -7.48 11.60
N CYS A 50 -7.84 -8.20 11.92
CA CYS A 50 -8.03 -8.92 13.19
C CYS A 50 -7.58 -10.40 13.19
N ASN A 51 -6.99 -10.92 12.10
CA ASN A 51 -6.83 -12.38 11.89
C ASN A 51 -5.37 -12.88 11.88
N GLY A 52 -4.48 -12.30 12.69
CA GLY A 52 -3.15 -12.88 12.95
C GLY A 52 -2.12 -12.75 11.81
N MET A 53 -2.42 -11.95 10.80
CA MET A 53 -1.52 -11.63 9.70
C MET A 53 -0.62 -10.44 10.07
N ILE A 54 0.70 -10.56 9.87
CA ILE A 54 1.61 -9.44 10.10
C ILE A 54 1.48 -8.48 8.92
N LEU A 55 1.10 -7.24 9.25
CA LEU A 55 0.87 -6.17 8.29
C LEU A 55 1.87 -5.04 8.52
N LEU A 56 2.70 -4.78 7.51
CA LEU A 56 3.59 -3.61 7.50
C LEU A 56 3.06 -2.62 6.49
N THR A 57 2.70 -1.42 6.97
CA THR A 57 2.30 -0.30 6.11
C THR A 57 3.37 0.77 6.12
N ALA A 58 3.75 1.23 4.94
CA ALA A 58 4.68 2.34 4.75
C ALA A 58 4.06 3.30 3.72
N THR A 59 4.02 4.58 4.05
CA THR A 59 3.43 5.61 3.17
C THR A 59 4.45 6.70 2.88
N SER A 60 4.49 7.15 1.63
CA SER A 60 5.25 8.33 1.20
C SER A 60 4.39 9.17 0.27
N ALA A 61 4.10 10.43 0.66
CA ALA A 61 3.45 11.55 -0.04
C ALA A 61 2.19 11.30 -0.92
N SER A 62 2.11 10.21 -1.66
CA SER A 62 0.94 9.74 -2.44
C SER A 62 1.02 8.25 -2.79
N ARG A 63 1.89 7.48 -2.12
CA ARG A 63 2.08 6.05 -2.36
C ARG A 63 2.07 5.32 -1.04
N LEU A 64 1.10 4.43 -0.90
CA LEU A 64 0.99 3.50 0.20
C LEU A 64 1.57 2.14 -0.25
N GLN A 65 2.45 1.59 0.56
CA GLN A 65 2.98 0.23 0.42
C GLN A 65 2.49 -0.60 1.59
N VAL A 66 1.98 -1.78 1.28
CA VAL A 66 1.41 -2.72 2.25
C VAL A 66 2.06 -4.07 2.02
N ILE A 67 2.74 -4.60 3.03
CA ILE A 67 3.28 -5.97 3.01
C ILE A 67 2.39 -6.84 3.87
N LEU A 68 1.95 -7.94 3.27
CA LEU A 68 1.06 -8.91 3.85
C LEU A 68 1.79 -10.25 4.04
N LEU A 69 1.92 -10.73 5.28
CA LEU A 69 2.49 -12.06 5.59
C LEU A 69 1.39 -13.06 5.94
N LEU A 70 0.86 -13.75 4.94
CA LEU A 70 -0.17 -14.76 5.11
C LEU A 70 0.36 -15.90 6.00
N GLN A 71 -0.28 -16.15 7.13
CA GLN A 71 0.07 -17.30 7.98
C GLN A 71 -0.27 -18.60 7.22
N PRO A 72 0.59 -19.62 7.25
CA PRO A 72 0.20 -20.94 6.76
C PRO A 72 -0.94 -21.48 7.63
N SER A 73 -1.99 -22.00 6.97
CA SER A 73 -3.18 -22.62 7.59
C SER A 73 -2.85 -23.87 8.39
#